data_AF-A0A545AFA1-F1
#
_entry.id   AF-A0A545AFA1-F1
#
_cell.length_a   1.000
_cell.length_b   1.000
_cell.length_c   1.000
_cell.angle_alpha   90.00
_cell.angle_beta   90.00
_cell.angle_gamma   90.00
#
_symmetry.space_group_name_H-M   'P 1'
#
loop_
_entity.id
_entity.type
_entity.pdbx_description
1 polymer ?
#
loop_
_entity_poly.entity_id
_entity_poly.type
_entity_poly.pdbx_seq_one_letter_code
_entity_poly.pdbx_strand_id
1 'polypeptide(L)'
;MKFLGSLVTTLMFTAIYVAATVAGRVTVMDGTNLSMVWPAAGVAAAWFCARRSTRWVWMDVLALVAVTVVVNLATGASPAMAVVFVVANLTQIAVFVSLLARWRPRLWGAGGTEPLSRLGDLWALLAAAVVSTGCGAGLGSLGMWLLTDAYAASTTAVWLARNTASVLLIGVAGLRLGYLISQRSRRPGRRDTDTGGSAARVTARLSWRRAGEYAALIACSVAAYAAGFGYTKGLPLAFALIAVTVWAGVRLSTSFVIVHDLLLGTAAVLFTLHGTGPFAAIDSHPIRALIAQLFVAVVAVVGLALALGRDERAELIAELAAGKEAASRHAALMTTVIDAMADGLAVVDKSGHVVLRNPAASALLGGITSPEDRVTGSDHYGLFHLDGTPIADADLPYAQAMDGRQTHGGDILVRNVGVPDGRVLRFTATALPDEGGTRQAVVLFHDVTAERRHRDELASFAGVVAHDLLNPLTTVDGWSEAAADALQASPPHETVTEATECLTRVRRAAARMRGLINDLLAYTTARDATVAAAPVDLGSVVADIAIARTDAATAAGRRPPLFSIQDL
;
A
#
# COMPACT_ATOMS: atom_id res chain seq x y z
N MET A 1 15.30 -34.57 16.46
CA MET A 1 14.97 -34.30 15.03
C MET A 1 15.79 -33.17 14.38
N LYS A 2 15.97 -31.98 14.98
CA LYS A 2 16.70 -30.85 14.33
C LYS A 2 18.19 -31.11 14.02
N PHE A 3 18.88 -31.91 14.84
CA PHE A 3 20.29 -32.28 14.59
C PHE A 3 20.42 -33.28 13.42
N LEU A 4 19.61 -34.34 13.41
CA LEU A 4 19.63 -35.36 12.37
C LEU A 4 19.35 -34.78 10.96
N GLY A 5 18.37 -33.88 10.84
CA GLY A 5 18.09 -33.20 9.57
C GLY A 5 19.24 -32.28 9.12
N SER A 6 19.93 -31.64 10.07
CA SER A 6 21.14 -30.86 9.79
C SER A 6 22.29 -31.76 9.34
N LEU A 7 22.48 -32.92 9.97
CA LEU A 7 23.50 -33.90 9.56
C LEU A 7 23.25 -34.41 8.13
N VAL A 8 22.01 -34.82 7.80
CA VAL A 8 21.64 -35.28 6.45
C VAL A 8 21.94 -34.21 5.39
N THR A 9 21.61 -32.95 5.69
CA THR A 9 21.87 -31.84 4.76
C THR A 9 23.37 -31.59 4.58
N THR A 10 24.19 -31.75 5.65
CA THR A 10 25.66 -31.62 5.57
C THR A 10 26.22 -32.74 4.70
N LEU A 11 25.76 -33.98 4.90
CA LEU A 11 26.19 -35.14 4.12
C LEU A 11 25.80 -35.00 2.64
N MET A 12 24.61 -34.47 2.35
CA MET A 12 24.16 -34.21 0.98
C MET A 12 25.07 -33.21 0.27
N PHE A 13 25.32 -32.04 0.87
CA PHE A 13 26.24 -31.06 0.29
C PHE A 13 27.67 -31.59 0.19
N THR A 14 28.11 -32.38 1.17
CA THR A 14 29.41 -33.06 1.12
C THR A 14 29.51 -33.98 -0.10
N ALA A 15 28.49 -34.80 -0.37
CA ALA A 15 28.47 -35.67 -1.54
C ALA A 15 28.48 -34.88 -2.86
N ILE A 16 27.71 -33.78 -2.95
CA ILE A 16 27.71 -32.90 -4.12
C ILE A 16 29.08 -32.24 -4.31
N TYR A 17 29.73 -31.81 -3.23
CA TYR A 17 31.08 -31.22 -3.28
C TYR A 17 32.14 -32.23 -3.74
N VAL A 18 32.07 -33.48 -3.27
CA VAL A 18 32.94 -34.57 -3.76
C VAL A 18 32.74 -34.79 -5.25
N ALA A 19 31.49 -34.93 -5.70
CA ALA A 19 31.17 -35.12 -7.11
C ALA A 19 31.67 -33.96 -7.99
N ALA A 20 31.51 -32.71 -7.53
CA ALA A 20 32.03 -31.53 -8.21
C ALA A 20 33.57 -31.51 -8.23
N THR A 21 34.23 -31.97 -7.17
CA THR A 21 35.69 -32.04 -7.14
C THR A 21 36.22 -33.08 -8.12
N VAL A 22 35.58 -34.25 -8.20
CA VAL A 22 35.89 -35.29 -9.20
C VAL A 22 35.65 -34.75 -10.62
N ALA A 23 34.54 -34.07 -10.88
CA ALA A 23 34.27 -33.45 -12.17
C ALA A 23 35.36 -32.43 -12.55
N GLY A 24 35.80 -31.60 -11.61
CA GLY A 24 36.92 -30.67 -11.82
C GLY A 24 38.23 -31.41 -12.17
N ARG A 25 38.52 -32.53 -11.51
CA ARG A 25 39.71 -33.35 -11.78
C ARG A 25 39.69 -34.03 -13.15
N VAL A 26 38.52 -34.41 -13.67
CA VAL A 26 38.39 -34.93 -15.05
C VAL A 26 38.76 -33.87 -16.10
N THR A 27 38.77 -32.59 -15.73
CA THR A 27 39.12 -31.48 -16.65
C THR A 27 40.59 -31.03 -16.55
N VAL A 28 41.46 -31.83 -15.94
CA VAL A 28 42.91 -31.56 -15.90
C VAL A 28 43.48 -31.65 -17.31
N MET A 29 44.24 -30.63 -17.70
CA MET A 29 44.99 -30.63 -18.95
C MET A 29 46.39 -31.21 -18.72
N ASP A 30 46.78 -32.18 -19.55
CA ASP A 30 48.04 -32.92 -19.41
C ASP A 30 49.27 -31.98 -19.41
N GLY A 31 50.23 -32.27 -18.54
CA GLY A 31 51.51 -31.54 -18.44
C GLY A 31 51.59 -30.43 -17.39
N THR A 32 50.47 -29.92 -16.84
CA THR A 32 50.50 -28.81 -15.85
C THR A 32 49.71 -29.07 -14.55
N ASN A 33 49.08 -30.24 -14.38
CA ASN A 33 48.17 -30.54 -13.24
C ASN A 33 47.05 -29.49 -13.04
N LEU A 34 46.73 -28.71 -14.08
CA LEU A 34 45.82 -27.59 -14.03
C LEU A 34 44.45 -28.01 -14.58
N SER A 35 43.41 -27.95 -13.75
CA SER A 35 42.02 -28.16 -14.18
C SER A 35 41.46 -26.95 -14.89
N MET A 36 40.75 -27.19 -16.00
CA MET A 36 40.07 -26.16 -16.79
C MET A 36 38.89 -25.54 -16.04
N VAL A 37 38.11 -26.36 -15.31
CA VAL A 37 37.00 -25.92 -14.46
C VAL A 37 37.18 -26.41 -13.02
N TRP A 38 36.60 -25.67 -12.07
CA TRP A 38 36.57 -26.07 -10.67
C TRP A 38 35.17 -25.89 -10.06
N PRO A 39 34.19 -26.75 -10.40
CA PRO A 39 32.80 -26.57 -10.01
C PRO A 39 32.57 -26.65 -8.48
N ALA A 40 33.51 -27.25 -7.75
CA ALA A 40 33.50 -27.34 -6.30
C ALA A 40 33.48 -25.96 -5.61
N ALA A 41 34.07 -24.92 -6.21
CA ALA A 41 34.05 -23.56 -5.67
C ALA A 41 32.62 -23.00 -5.58
N GLY A 42 31.83 -23.14 -6.64
CA GLY A 42 30.43 -22.70 -6.66
C GLY A 42 29.51 -23.55 -5.80
N VAL A 43 29.74 -24.87 -5.72
CA VAL A 43 29.02 -25.74 -4.78
C VAL A 43 29.26 -25.31 -3.34
N ALA A 44 30.51 -25.02 -2.96
CA ALA A 44 30.83 -24.57 -1.62
C ALA A 44 30.20 -23.20 -1.29
N ALA A 45 30.21 -22.27 -2.24
CA ALA A 45 29.50 -21.00 -2.09
C ALA A 45 28.00 -21.20 -1.83
N ALA A 46 27.33 -22.01 -2.66
CA ALA A 46 25.91 -22.33 -2.50
C ALA A 46 25.61 -23.07 -1.18
N TRP A 47 26.45 -24.03 -0.79
CA TRP A 47 26.34 -24.79 0.45
C TRP A 47 26.35 -23.87 1.67
N PHE A 48 27.38 -23.02 1.81
CA PHE A 48 27.52 -22.18 2.99
C PHE A 48 26.53 -21.01 3.00
N CYS A 49 26.03 -20.55 1.84
CA CYS A 49 24.88 -19.66 1.77
C CYS A 49 23.60 -20.35 2.29
N ALA A 50 23.28 -21.55 1.78
CA ALA A 50 22.08 -22.29 2.16
C ALA A 50 22.06 -22.64 3.66
N ARG A 51 23.25 -22.80 4.27
CA ARG A 51 23.42 -23.24 5.66
C ARG A 51 23.87 -22.16 6.62
N ARG A 52 24.00 -20.91 6.19
CA ARG A 52 24.51 -19.81 7.02
C ARG A 52 23.79 -19.66 8.36
N SER A 53 22.46 -19.81 8.38
CA SER A 53 21.63 -19.58 9.56
C SER A 53 21.51 -20.79 10.51
N THR A 54 22.15 -21.92 10.19
CA THR A 54 22.15 -23.08 11.10
C THR A 54 23.11 -22.87 12.27
N ARG A 55 22.74 -23.29 13.46
CA ARG A 55 23.67 -23.34 14.61
C ARG A 55 24.80 -24.36 14.44
N TRP A 56 24.74 -25.18 13.38
CA TRP A 56 25.63 -26.31 13.13
C TRP A 56 26.64 -26.06 12.00
N VAL A 57 26.92 -24.79 11.63
CA VAL A 57 27.89 -24.44 10.56
C VAL A 57 29.27 -25.07 10.80
N TRP A 58 29.68 -25.24 12.06
CA TRP A 58 30.96 -25.89 12.40
C TRP A 58 31.06 -27.32 11.84
N MET A 59 29.95 -28.05 11.71
CA MET A 59 29.93 -29.38 11.09
C MET A 59 30.21 -29.29 9.59
N ASP A 60 29.68 -28.26 8.93
CA ASP A 60 29.90 -28.02 7.50
C ASP A 60 31.36 -27.62 7.23
N VAL A 61 31.95 -26.81 8.11
CA VAL A 61 33.39 -26.49 8.07
C VAL A 61 34.23 -27.75 8.23
N LEU A 62 33.95 -28.58 9.23
CA LEU A 62 34.71 -29.81 9.49
C LEU A 62 34.57 -30.82 8.33
N ALA A 63 33.37 -30.98 7.78
CA ALA A 63 33.14 -31.83 6.61
C ALA A 63 33.90 -31.33 5.38
N LEU A 64 33.87 -30.01 5.11
CA LEU A 64 34.62 -29.42 4.01
C LEU A 64 36.13 -29.60 4.18
N VAL A 65 36.67 -29.37 5.39
CA VAL A 65 38.08 -29.59 5.71
C VAL A 65 38.46 -31.05 5.46
N ALA A 66 37.73 -32.00 6.04
CA ALA A 66 38.02 -33.41 5.92
C ALA A 66 38.03 -33.86 4.46
N VAL A 67 37.00 -33.49 3.69
CA VAL A 67 36.89 -33.86 2.28
C VAL A 67 37.99 -33.20 1.45
N THR A 68 38.29 -31.92 1.69
CA THR A 68 39.35 -31.20 0.98
C THR A 68 40.70 -31.85 1.23
N VAL A 69 41.01 -32.25 2.47
CA VAL A 69 42.26 -32.95 2.81
C VAL A 69 42.31 -34.31 2.13
N VAL A 70 41.25 -35.13 2.26
CA VAL A 70 41.20 -36.48 1.68
C VAL A 70 41.38 -36.44 0.16
N VAL A 71 40.67 -35.55 -0.53
CA VAL A 71 40.79 -35.44 -1.99
C VAL A 71 42.19 -34.96 -2.39
N ASN A 72 42.74 -33.93 -1.74
CA ASN A 72 44.07 -33.43 -2.10
C ASN A 72 45.16 -34.49 -1.89
N LEU A 73 45.14 -35.21 -0.76
CA LEU A 73 46.07 -36.30 -0.49
C LEU A 73 45.91 -37.45 -1.51
N ALA A 74 44.67 -37.83 -1.82
CA ALA A 74 44.39 -38.86 -2.83
C ALA A 74 44.86 -38.46 -4.24
N THR A 75 44.94 -37.16 -4.52
CA THR A 75 45.45 -36.62 -5.79
C THR A 75 46.97 -36.38 -5.78
N GLY A 76 47.68 -36.80 -4.74
CA GLY A 76 49.14 -36.72 -4.64
C GLY A 76 49.70 -35.41 -4.10
N ALA A 77 48.86 -34.52 -3.54
CA ALA A 77 49.35 -33.32 -2.87
C ALA A 77 50.01 -33.68 -1.52
N SER A 78 51.08 -32.96 -1.14
CA SER A 78 51.70 -33.13 0.18
C SER A 78 50.73 -32.69 1.30
N PRO A 79 50.90 -33.19 2.54
CA PRO A 79 50.09 -32.75 3.68
C PRO A 79 50.12 -31.23 3.88
N ALA A 80 51.29 -30.60 3.69
CA ALA A 80 51.44 -29.15 3.78
C ALA A 80 50.63 -28.42 2.69
N MET A 81 50.67 -28.92 1.45
CA MET A 81 49.87 -28.40 0.35
C MET A 81 48.36 -28.55 0.57
N ALA A 82 47.93 -29.68 1.14
CA ALA A 82 46.53 -29.89 1.51
C ALA A 82 46.05 -28.84 2.54
N VAL A 83 46.87 -28.49 3.53
CA VAL A 83 46.56 -27.43 4.50
C VAL A 83 46.42 -26.06 3.81
N VAL A 84 47.32 -25.72 2.89
CA VAL A 84 47.22 -24.46 2.11
C VAL A 84 45.90 -24.39 1.34
N PHE A 85 45.51 -25.47 0.66
CA PHE A 85 44.25 -25.51 -0.08
C PHE A 85 43.01 -25.41 0.82
N VAL A 86 43.05 -26.02 2.01
CA VAL A 86 41.98 -25.87 3.01
C VAL A 86 41.85 -24.40 3.43
N VAL A 87 42.96 -23.75 3.80
CA VAL A 87 42.96 -22.35 4.24
C VAL A 87 42.46 -21.42 3.12
N ALA A 88 42.92 -21.63 1.90
CA ALA A 88 42.47 -20.88 0.73
C ALA A 88 40.96 -21.04 0.49
N ASN A 89 40.44 -22.28 0.51
CA ASN A 89 39.02 -22.58 0.29
C ASN A 89 38.14 -21.99 1.41
N LEU A 90 38.53 -22.17 2.68
CA LEU A 90 37.79 -21.61 3.82
C LEU A 90 37.77 -20.08 3.77
N THR A 91 38.89 -19.45 3.43
CA THR A 91 38.97 -17.99 3.31
C THR A 91 38.07 -17.49 2.19
N GLN A 92 38.12 -18.12 1.01
CA GLN A 92 37.23 -17.78 -0.11
C GLN A 92 35.76 -17.85 0.31
N ILE A 93 35.33 -18.94 0.95
CA ILE A 93 33.93 -19.12 1.37
C ILE A 93 33.54 -18.08 2.43
N ALA A 94 34.39 -17.88 3.44
CA ALA A 94 34.14 -16.93 4.53
C ALA A 94 33.98 -15.51 3.97
N VAL A 95 34.85 -15.08 3.06
CA VAL A 95 34.77 -13.77 2.41
C VAL A 95 33.51 -13.67 1.55
N PHE A 96 33.22 -14.67 0.71
CA PHE A 96 32.04 -14.66 -0.16
C PHE A 96 30.74 -14.51 0.64
N VAL A 97 30.56 -15.37 1.64
CA VAL A 97 29.35 -15.40 2.48
C VAL A 97 29.24 -14.11 3.30
N SER A 98 30.35 -13.57 3.82
CA SER A 98 30.36 -12.32 4.58
C SER A 98 29.97 -11.11 3.72
N LEU A 99 30.56 -10.99 2.53
CA LEU A 99 30.25 -9.90 1.59
C LEU A 99 28.79 -9.96 1.12
N LEU A 100 28.32 -11.15 0.72
CA LEU A 100 26.95 -11.29 0.22
C LEU A 100 25.91 -10.90 1.28
N ALA A 101 26.11 -11.29 2.54
CA ALA A 101 25.21 -10.89 3.61
C ALA A 101 25.32 -9.42 4.01
N ARG A 102 26.50 -8.83 3.89
CA ARG A 102 26.67 -7.39 4.15
C ARG A 102 25.99 -6.55 3.09
N TRP A 103 26.09 -6.94 1.82
CA TRP A 103 25.58 -6.15 0.69
C TRP A 103 24.12 -6.45 0.35
N ARG A 104 23.66 -7.70 0.53
CA ARG A 104 22.30 -8.15 0.21
C ARG A 104 21.68 -8.96 1.35
N PRO A 105 21.45 -8.37 2.54
CA PRO A 105 20.94 -9.10 3.71
C PRO A 105 19.55 -9.72 3.51
N ARG A 106 18.75 -9.20 2.57
CA ARG A 106 17.40 -9.71 2.27
C ARG A 106 17.38 -10.92 1.34
N LEU A 107 18.47 -11.18 0.62
CA LEU A 107 18.57 -12.28 -0.33
C LEU A 107 18.58 -13.63 0.40
N TRP A 108 17.92 -14.63 -0.20
CA TRP A 108 17.98 -16.01 0.25
C TRP A 108 19.43 -16.51 0.23
N GLY A 109 19.86 -17.14 1.32
CA GLY A 109 21.25 -17.58 1.51
C GLY A 109 22.21 -16.49 2.02
N ALA A 110 21.76 -15.24 2.11
CA ALA A 110 22.50 -14.11 2.69
C ALA A 110 21.97 -13.67 4.07
N GLY A 111 20.88 -14.29 4.54
CA GLY A 111 20.23 -14.00 5.81
C GLY A 111 18.72 -13.75 5.68
N GLY A 112 18.27 -13.40 4.49
CA GLY A 112 16.87 -13.11 4.20
C GLY A 112 16.16 -14.23 3.45
N THR A 113 15.06 -13.87 2.79
CA THR A 113 14.13 -14.83 2.17
C THR A 113 13.70 -14.42 0.76
N GLU A 114 14.28 -13.37 0.20
CA GLU A 114 13.96 -12.87 -1.14
C GLU A 114 14.72 -13.66 -2.22
N PRO A 115 14.13 -13.85 -3.43
CA PRO A 115 14.82 -14.49 -4.54
C PRO A 115 15.87 -13.56 -5.15
N LEU A 116 16.87 -14.16 -5.80
CA LEU A 116 17.68 -13.45 -6.80
C LEU A 116 16.77 -13.01 -7.94
N SER A 117 16.50 -11.71 -8.03
CA SER A 117 15.49 -11.13 -8.94
C SER A 117 15.90 -9.79 -9.54
N ARG A 118 16.86 -9.08 -8.94
CA ARG A 118 17.27 -7.74 -9.38
C ARG A 118 18.65 -7.75 -10.01
N LEU A 119 18.88 -6.83 -10.95
CA LEU A 119 20.19 -6.64 -11.56
C LEU A 119 21.25 -6.25 -10.51
N GLY A 120 20.84 -5.47 -9.49
CA GLY A 120 21.69 -5.11 -8.37
C GLY A 120 22.16 -6.31 -7.52
N ASP A 121 21.43 -7.42 -7.51
CA ASP A 121 21.85 -8.63 -6.77
C ASP A 121 22.95 -9.37 -7.54
N LEU A 122 22.86 -9.41 -8.87
CA LEU A 122 23.88 -10.01 -9.73
C LEU A 122 25.23 -9.30 -9.57
N TRP A 123 25.25 -7.96 -9.59
CA TRP A 123 26.48 -7.20 -9.42
C TRP A 123 27.11 -7.39 -8.05
N ALA A 124 26.30 -7.45 -6.99
CA ALA A 124 26.78 -7.76 -5.65
C ALA A 124 27.37 -9.17 -5.57
N LEU A 125 26.73 -10.17 -6.20
CA LEU A 125 27.21 -11.54 -6.26
C LEU A 125 28.51 -11.67 -7.06
N LEU A 126 28.59 -11.02 -8.24
CA LEU A 126 29.79 -11.00 -9.07
C LEU A 126 30.96 -10.36 -8.33
N ALA A 127 30.75 -9.20 -7.70
CA ALA A 127 31.78 -8.54 -6.91
C ALA A 127 32.22 -9.41 -5.72
N ALA A 128 31.28 -10.06 -5.02
CA ALA A 128 31.61 -10.97 -3.93
C ALA A 128 32.39 -12.20 -4.43
N ALA A 129 32.03 -12.74 -5.60
CA ALA A 129 32.73 -13.85 -6.24
C ALA A 129 34.17 -13.45 -6.61
N VAL A 130 34.38 -12.32 -7.29
CA VAL A 130 35.72 -11.83 -7.68
C VAL A 130 36.59 -11.57 -6.45
N VAL A 131 36.08 -10.85 -5.44
CA VAL A 131 36.85 -10.52 -4.23
C VAL A 131 37.21 -11.80 -3.45
N SER A 132 36.23 -12.68 -3.20
CA SER A 132 36.47 -13.91 -2.45
C SER A 132 37.44 -14.86 -3.13
N THR A 133 37.28 -15.05 -4.45
CA THR A 133 38.16 -15.92 -5.24
C THR A 133 39.54 -15.30 -5.43
N GLY A 134 39.65 -13.97 -5.45
CA GLY A 134 40.92 -13.25 -5.36
C GLY A 134 41.66 -13.51 -4.05
N CYS A 135 40.97 -13.45 -2.91
CA CYS A 135 41.56 -13.81 -1.61
C CYS A 135 42.01 -15.29 -1.57
N GLY A 136 41.18 -16.21 -2.05
CA GLY A 136 41.49 -17.64 -2.10
C GLY A 136 42.67 -17.96 -3.02
N ALA A 137 42.66 -17.44 -4.26
CA ALA A 137 43.74 -17.64 -5.22
C ALA A 137 45.05 -16.98 -4.75
N GLY A 138 44.98 -15.81 -4.12
CA GLY A 138 46.13 -15.12 -3.55
C GLY A 138 46.79 -15.94 -2.43
N LEU A 139 46.02 -16.39 -1.44
CA LEU A 139 46.52 -17.22 -0.34
C LEU A 139 47.05 -18.57 -0.83
N GLY A 140 46.33 -19.21 -1.75
CA GLY A 140 46.75 -20.48 -2.32
C GLY A 140 48.05 -20.37 -3.11
N SER A 141 48.22 -19.30 -3.89
CA SER A 141 49.43 -19.05 -4.68
C SER A 141 50.61 -18.64 -3.80
N LEU A 142 50.37 -17.86 -2.75
CA LEU A 142 51.37 -17.54 -1.73
C LEU A 142 51.85 -18.81 -1.02
N GLY A 143 50.94 -19.68 -0.61
CA GLY A 143 51.30 -20.94 0.05
C GLY A 143 52.06 -21.90 -0.88
N MET A 144 51.68 -21.98 -2.15
CA MET A 144 52.45 -22.74 -3.16
C MET A 144 53.86 -22.17 -3.31
N TRP A 145 54.00 -20.85 -3.44
CA TRP A 145 55.31 -20.21 -3.59
C TRP A 145 56.20 -20.48 -2.37
N LEU A 146 55.67 -20.35 -1.16
CA LEU A 146 56.42 -20.63 0.08
C LEU A 146 56.86 -22.10 0.23
N LEU A 147 56.10 -23.05 -0.32
CA LEU A 147 56.39 -24.49 -0.19
C LEU A 147 57.23 -25.06 -1.34
N THR A 148 57.19 -24.44 -2.52
CA THR A 148 57.81 -24.98 -3.74
C THR A 148 58.87 -24.05 -4.35
N ASP A 149 59.00 -22.83 -3.82
CA ASP A 149 59.84 -21.74 -4.33
C ASP A 149 59.53 -21.34 -5.79
N ALA A 150 58.37 -21.78 -6.32
CA ALA A 150 57.93 -21.49 -7.68
C ALA A 150 56.64 -20.65 -7.66
N TYR A 151 56.67 -19.49 -8.31
CA TYR A 151 55.51 -18.65 -8.53
C TYR A 151 55.15 -18.57 -10.02
N ALA A 152 53.89 -18.86 -10.34
CA ALA A 152 53.37 -18.78 -11.70
C ALA A 152 52.11 -17.89 -11.73
N ALA A 153 52.27 -16.65 -12.22
CA ALA A 153 51.17 -15.68 -12.30
C ALA A 153 49.99 -16.19 -13.17
N SER A 154 50.28 -16.97 -14.20
CA SER A 154 49.27 -17.60 -15.06
C SER A 154 48.41 -18.63 -14.31
N THR A 155 48.99 -19.39 -13.38
CA THR A 155 48.27 -20.34 -12.52
C THR A 155 47.34 -19.63 -11.56
N THR A 156 47.80 -18.52 -10.95
CA THR A 156 46.97 -17.65 -10.10
C THR A 156 45.78 -17.09 -10.88
N ALA A 157 46.02 -16.60 -12.11
CA ALA A 157 44.99 -16.04 -12.97
C ALA A 157 43.94 -17.09 -13.38
N VAL A 158 44.36 -18.31 -13.74
CA VAL A 158 43.43 -19.40 -14.05
C VAL A 158 42.62 -19.81 -12.82
N TRP A 159 43.26 -19.88 -11.65
CA TRP A 159 42.57 -20.19 -10.40
C TRP A 159 41.49 -19.16 -10.11
N LEU A 160 41.82 -17.87 -10.19
CA LEU A 160 40.85 -16.78 -10.05
C LEU A 160 39.69 -16.96 -11.03
N ALA A 161 39.97 -17.04 -12.33
CA ALA A 161 38.94 -17.10 -13.36
C ALA A 161 38.01 -18.31 -13.23
N ARG A 162 38.56 -19.52 -13.05
CA ARG A 162 37.74 -20.75 -12.94
C ARG A 162 36.88 -20.76 -11.68
N ASN A 163 37.40 -20.24 -10.56
CA ASN A 163 36.65 -20.18 -9.31
C ASN A 163 35.57 -19.09 -9.39
N THR A 164 35.87 -17.92 -9.97
CA THR A 164 34.86 -16.87 -10.18
C THR A 164 33.74 -17.37 -11.09
N ALA A 165 34.07 -17.98 -12.23
CA ALA A 165 33.07 -18.53 -13.17
C ALA A 165 32.21 -19.61 -12.50
N SER A 166 32.81 -20.50 -11.70
CA SER A 166 32.09 -21.51 -10.96
C SER A 166 31.15 -20.93 -9.90
N VAL A 167 31.61 -19.96 -9.10
CA VAL A 167 30.77 -19.29 -8.10
C VAL A 167 29.63 -18.53 -8.76
N LEU A 168 29.88 -17.89 -9.90
CA LEU A 168 28.83 -17.20 -10.66
C LEU A 168 27.78 -18.18 -11.19
N LEU A 169 28.16 -19.22 -11.94
CA LEU A 169 27.18 -20.13 -12.56
C LEU A 169 26.52 -21.06 -11.54
N ILE A 170 27.33 -21.85 -10.83
CA ILE A 170 26.83 -22.89 -9.93
C ILE A 170 26.32 -22.26 -8.63
N GLY A 171 26.96 -21.19 -8.15
CA GLY A 171 26.47 -20.47 -6.98
C GLY A 171 25.11 -19.82 -7.23
N VAL A 172 24.92 -19.12 -8.37
CA VAL A 172 23.60 -18.57 -8.75
C VAL A 172 22.56 -19.66 -8.92
N ALA A 173 22.91 -20.76 -9.61
CA ALA A 173 22.00 -21.91 -9.75
C ALA A 173 21.61 -22.50 -8.39
N GLY A 174 22.58 -22.64 -7.47
CA GLY A 174 22.37 -23.14 -6.12
C GLY A 174 21.49 -22.21 -5.27
N LEU A 175 21.72 -20.90 -5.32
CA LEU A 175 20.88 -19.90 -4.64
C LEU A 175 19.44 -19.92 -5.17
N ARG A 176 19.27 -19.98 -6.50
CA ARG A 176 17.95 -20.02 -7.12
C ARG A 176 17.21 -21.33 -6.80
N LEU A 177 17.89 -22.46 -6.92
CA LEU A 177 17.32 -23.78 -6.60
C LEU A 177 16.97 -23.89 -5.12
N GLY A 178 17.86 -23.44 -4.24
CA GLY A 178 17.65 -23.43 -2.80
C GLY A 178 16.46 -22.56 -2.38
N TYR A 179 16.31 -21.38 -3.00
CA TYR A 179 15.11 -20.55 -2.82
C TYR A 179 13.84 -21.32 -3.19
N LEU A 180 13.78 -21.93 -4.38
CA LEU A 180 12.62 -22.69 -4.87
C LEU A 180 12.28 -23.89 -3.96
N ILE A 181 13.28 -24.59 -3.45
CA ILE A 181 13.09 -25.69 -2.49
C ILE A 181 12.53 -25.15 -1.17
N SER A 182 13.08 -24.05 -0.66
CA SER A 182 12.65 -23.45 0.61
C SER A 182 11.19 -22.97 0.58
N GLN A 183 10.71 -22.48 -0.57
CA GLN A 183 9.31 -22.10 -0.75
C GLN A 183 8.36 -23.30 -0.65
N ARG A 184 8.73 -24.46 -1.24
CA ARG A 184 7.92 -25.68 -1.19
C ARG A 184 7.79 -26.19 0.24
N SER A 185 8.89 -26.18 1.00
CA SER A 185 8.90 -26.61 2.40
C SER A 185 8.16 -25.66 3.37
N ARG A 186 7.98 -24.39 3.00
CA ARG A 186 7.23 -23.39 3.79
C ARG A 186 5.71 -23.41 3.58
N ARG A 187 5.20 -24.25 2.67
CA ARG A 187 3.75 -24.52 2.54
C ARG A 187 3.29 -25.86 3.16
N PRO A 188 3.55 -26.18 4.46
CA PRO A 188 2.89 -27.31 5.10
C PRO A 188 1.58 -26.82 5.74
N GLY A 189 0.47 -26.77 5.01
CA GLY A 189 -0.80 -26.35 5.63
C GLY A 189 -2.07 -26.20 4.80
N ARG A 190 -2.02 -26.20 3.46
CA ARG A 190 -3.26 -26.27 2.67
C ARG A 190 -3.40 -27.68 2.13
N ARG A 191 -3.96 -28.57 2.96
CA ARG A 191 -4.65 -29.78 2.48
C ARG A 191 -5.83 -29.28 1.64
N ASP A 192 -5.59 -29.12 0.34
CA ASP A 192 -6.69 -29.09 -0.63
C ASP A 192 -7.35 -30.47 -0.59
N THR A 193 -8.59 -30.52 -0.11
CA THR A 193 -9.59 -31.55 -0.45
C THR A 193 -10.06 -31.44 -1.90
N ASP A 194 -9.21 -30.94 -2.81
CA ASP A 194 -9.38 -31.05 -4.25
C ASP A 194 -8.27 -31.94 -4.81
N THR A 195 -8.59 -33.24 -4.82
CA THR A 195 -7.85 -34.31 -5.48
C THR A 195 -7.62 -33.97 -6.96
N GLY A 196 -6.35 -33.80 -7.34
CA GLY A 196 -5.90 -33.92 -8.75
C GLY A 196 -5.15 -32.74 -9.38
N GLY A 197 -4.97 -31.60 -8.71
CA GLY A 197 -4.58 -30.36 -9.41
C GLY A 197 -3.16 -29.77 -9.17
N SER A 198 -2.30 -30.35 -8.34
CA SER A 198 -1.10 -29.64 -7.85
C SER A 198 0.18 -29.91 -8.67
N ALA A 199 0.43 -31.17 -9.09
CA ALA A 199 1.52 -31.47 -10.02
C ALA A 199 1.21 -30.95 -11.45
N ALA A 200 -0.08 -30.82 -11.79
CA ALA A 200 -0.57 -30.33 -13.09
C ALA A 200 -0.57 -28.79 -13.23
N ARG A 201 -0.32 -28.02 -12.16
CA ARG A 201 -0.30 -26.55 -12.20
C ARG A 201 1.07 -25.92 -12.48
N VAL A 202 2.18 -26.64 -12.24
CA VAL A 202 3.51 -26.22 -12.72
C VAL A 202 3.67 -26.50 -14.23
N THR A 203 2.92 -27.47 -14.74
CA THR A 203 2.71 -27.77 -16.16
C THR A 203 1.42 -27.13 -16.71
N ALA A 204 0.94 -26.04 -16.08
CA ALA A 204 -0.18 -25.27 -16.60
C ALA A 204 0.23 -24.60 -17.92
N ARG A 205 -0.08 -25.28 -19.03
CA ARG A 205 -0.16 -24.77 -20.40
C ARG A 205 0.91 -23.73 -20.72
N LEU A 206 2.16 -24.19 -20.91
CA LEU A 206 2.99 -23.54 -21.93
C LEU A 206 2.12 -23.52 -23.18
N SER A 207 1.67 -22.34 -23.60
CA SER A 207 0.98 -22.21 -24.88
C SER A 207 1.87 -22.90 -25.92
N TRP A 208 1.31 -23.64 -26.87
CA TRP A 208 2.12 -24.34 -27.87
C TRP A 208 3.14 -23.41 -28.55
N ARG A 209 2.81 -22.12 -28.64
CA ARG A 209 3.74 -21.05 -29.05
C ARG A 209 4.95 -20.92 -28.13
N ARG A 210 4.77 -20.81 -26.81
CA ARG A 210 5.90 -20.76 -25.85
C ARG A 210 6.70 -22.07 -25.88
N ALA A 211 6.04 -23.23 -25.89
CA ALA A 211 6.76 -24.50 -26.00
C ALA A 211 7.63 -24.57 -27.27
N GLY A 212 7.09 -24.09 -28.40
CA GLY A 212 7.83 -23.94 -29.66
C GLY A 212 9.00 -22.98 -29.56
N GLU A 213 8.86 -21.83 -28.88
CA GLU A 213 9.96 -20.89 -28.65
C GLU A 213 11.11 -21.51 -27.84
N TYR A 214 10.81 -22.24 -26.76
CA TYR A 214 11.83 -22.95 -25.98
C TYR A 214 12.55 -24.01 -26.82
N ALA A 215 11.80 -24.81 -27.58
CA ALA A 215 12.37 -25.85 -28.44
C ALA A 215 13.25 -25.25 -29.56
N ALA A 216 12.77 -24.18 -30.21
CA ALA A 216 13.52 -23.47 -31.26
C ALA A 216 14.82 -22.88 -30.71
N LEU A 217 14.78 -22.26 -29.53
CA LEU A 217 16.00 -21.70 -28.93
C LEU A 217 17.00 -22.80 -28.54
N ILE A 218 16.54 -23.91 -27.97
CA ILE A 218 17.41 -25.06 -27.66
C ILE A 218 18.05 -25.58 -28.95
N ALA A 219 17.27 -25.81 -30.01
CA ALA A 219 17.77 -26.31 -31.29
C ALA A 219 18.80 -25.34 -31.90
N CYS A 220 18.51 -24.04 -31.92
CA CYS A 220 19.44 -23.01 -32.39
C CYS A 220 20.70 -22.95 -31.53
N SER A 221 20.61 -23.13 -30.21
CA SER A 221 21.76 -23.14 -29.31
C SER A 221 22.68 -24.33 -29.60
N VAL A 222 22.10 -25.52 -29.72
CA VAL A 222 22.84 -26.74 -30.06
C VAL A 222 23.51 -26.59 -31.43
N ALA A 223 22.77 -26.13 -32.44
CA ALA A 223 23.31 -25.92 -33.78
C ALA A 223 24.44 -24.88 -33.80
N ALA A 224 24.27 -23.76 -33.10
CA ALA A 224 25.27 -22.70 -33.02
C ALA A 224 26.56 -23.21 -32.35
N TYR A 225 26.45 -23.91 -31.22
CA TYR A 225 27.62 -24.47 -30.52
C TYR A 225 28.28 -25.61 -31.31
N ALA A 226 27.50 -26.48 -31.94
CA ALA A 226 28.04 -27.52 -32.82
C ALA A 226 28.79 -26.92 -34.02
N ALA A 227 28.28 -25.84 -34.62
CA ALA A 227 28.96 -25.13 -35.70
C ALA A 227 30.24 -24.43 -35.20
N GLY A 228 30.12 -23.61 -34.15
CA GLY A 228 31.20 -22.76 -33.65
C GLY A 228 32.33 -23.49 -32.91
N PHE A 229 32.04 -24.60 -32.23
CA PHE A 229 33.05 -25.43 -31.55
C PHE A 229 33.37 -26.74 -32.29
N GLY A 230 32.39 -27.35 -32.97
CA GLY A 230 32.58 -28.64 -33.61
C GLY A 230 33.15 -28.57 -35.03
N TYR A 231 32.71 -27.59 -35.84
CA TYR A 231 33.02 -27.56 -37.27
C TYR A 231 34.10 -26.53 -37.62
N THR A 232 34.07 -25.35 -37.00
CA THR A 232 35.03 -24.30 -37.32
C THR A 232 36.35 -24.49 -36.59
N LYS A 233 37.30 -25.13 -37.27
CA LYS A 233 38.69 -25.26 -36.80
C LYS A 233 39.39 -23.90 -36.79
N GLY A 234 39.39 -23.22 -35.64
CA GLY A 234 40.18 -22.00 -35.40
C GLY A 234 39.54 -20.67 -35.81
N LEU A 235 38.30 -20.64 -36.31
CA LEU A 235 37.59 -19.37 -36.52
C LEU A 235 37.07 -18.81 -35.18
N PRO A 236 37.20 -17.50 -34.90
CA PRO A 236 36.80 -16.89 -33.63
C PRO A 236 35.28 -16.68 -33.52
N LEU A 237 34.47 -17.69 -33.87
CA LEU A 237 33.00 -17.63 -33.84
C LEU A 237 32.41 -17.75 -32.43
N ALA A 238 33.23 -17.94 -31.39
CA ALA A 238 32.74 -18.02 -30.01
C ALA A 238 31.89 -16.81 -29.61
N PHE A 239 32.23 -15.60 -30.08
CA PHE A 239 31.47 -14.39 -29.77
C PHE A 239 30.07 -14.37 -30.38
N ALA A 240 29.87 -15.01 -31.54
CA ALA A 240 28.54 -15.11 -32.16
C ALA A 240 27.59 -15.95 -31.32
N LEU A 241 28.10 -16.85 -30.48
CA LEU A 241 27.30 -17.68 -29.58
C LEU A 241 26.64 -16.88 -28.45
N ILE A 242 27.21 -15.71 -28.09
CA ILE A 242 26.61 -14.79 -27.13
C ILE A 242 25.24 -14.31 -27.63
N ALA A 243 25.03 -14.20 -28.95
CA ALA A 243 23.74 -13.79 -29.50
C ALA A 243 22.60 -14.76 -29.10
N VAL A 244 22.90 -16.06 -28.96
CA VAL A 244 21.91 -17.05 -28.53
C VAL A 244 21.60 -16.91 -27.04
N THR A 245 22.61 -16.63 -26.20
CA THR A 245 22.40 -16.30 -24.78
C THR A 245 21.64 -14.99 -24.60
N VAL A 246 21.90 -13.98 -25.43
CA VAL A 246 21.14 -12.72 -25.45
C VAL A 246 19.68 -12.98 -25.79
N TRP A 247 19.42 -13.81 -26.81
CA TRP A 247 18.06 -14.22 -27.16
C TRP A 247 17.36 -14.92 -25.99
N ALA A 248 18.06 -15.83 -25.30
CA ALA A 248 17.54 -16.51 -24.11
C ALA A 248 17.23 -15.52 -22.97
N GLY A 249 18.15 -14.60 -22.67
CA GLY A 249 18.00 -13.59 -21.61
C GLY A 249 16.82 -12.64 -21.82
N VAL A 250 16.61 -12.18 -23.06
CA VAL A 250 15.55 -11.21 -23.39
C VAL A 250 14.16 -11.85 -23.50
N ARG A 251 14.06 -13.16 -23.73
CA ARG A 251 12.77 -13.84 -23.99
C ARG A 251 12.34 -14.82 -22.92
N LEU A 252 13.27 -15.57 -22.34
CA LEU A 252 12.95 -16.74 -21.51
C LEU A 252 13.19 -16.47 -20.03
N SER A 253 12.59 -17.33 -19.19
CA SER A 253 12.68 -17.22 -17.73
C SER A 253 14.12 -17.30 -17.22
N THR A 254 14.46 -16.56 -16.16
CA THR A 254 15.80 -16.58 -15.52
C THR A 254 16.26 -17.99 -15.13
N SER A 255 15.35 -18.86 -14.67
CA SER A 255 15.68 -20.27 -14.39
C SER A 255 16.10 -21.06 -15.62
N PHE A 256 15.51 -20.77 -16.79
CA PHE A 256 15.93 -21.38 -18.05
C PHE A 256 17.31 -20.88 -18.45
N VAL A 257 17.56 -19.57 -18.37
CA VAL A 257 18.84 -18.95 -18.72
C VAL A 257 19.97 -19.52 -17.87
N ILE A 258 19.75 -19.70 -16.56
CA ILE A 258 20.72 -20.37 -15.67
C ILE A 258 21.09 -21.78 -16.17
N VAL A 259 20.09 -22.60 -16.52
CA VAL A 259 20.32 -23.97 -16.99
C VAL A 259 20.99 -23.96 -18.37
N HIS A 260 20.56 -23.06 -19.25
CA HIS A 260 21.09 -22.86 -20.58
C HIS A 260 22.56 -22.46 -20.53
N ASP A 261 22.93 -21.45 -19.76
CA ASP A 261 24.32 -21.00 -19.59
C ASP A 261 25.19 -22.09 -18.95
N LEU A 262 24.65 -22.89 -18.01
CA LEU A 262 25.37 -24.02 -17.41
C LEU A 262 25.67 -25.11 -18.45
N LEU A 263 24.69 -25.47 -19.29
CA LEU A 263 24.84 -26.46 -20.36
C LEU A 263 25.79 -25.98 -21.44
N LEU A 264 25.66 -24.73 -21.88
CA LEU A 264 26.51 -24.13 -22.90
C LEU A 264 27.94 -23.93 -22.42
N GLY A 265 28.12 -23.48 -21.17
CA GLY A 265 29.44 -23.38 -20.56
C GLY A 265 30.13 -24.73 -20.43
N THR A 266 29.36 -25.76 -20.04
CA THR A 266 29.86 -27.15 -19.99
C THR A 266 30.24 -27.65 -21.40
N ALA A 267 29.41 -27.39 -22.41
CA ALA A 267 29.69 -27.77 -23.79
C ALA A 267 30.98 -27.10 -24.31
N ALA A 268 31.15 -25.80 -24.09
CA ALA A 268 32.36 -25.08 -24.48
C ALA A 268 33.63 -25.67 -23.84
N VAL A 269 33.56 -26.02 -22.56
CA VAL A 269 34.67 -26.68 -21.84
C VAL A 269 34.95 -28.07 -22.42
N LEU A 270 33.92 -28.89 -22.66
CA LEU A 270 34.07 -30.24 -23.22
C LEU A 270 34.66 -30.23 -24.63
N PHE A 271 34.20 -29.34 -25.52
CA PHE A 271 34.79 -29.22 -26.86
C PHE A 271 36.26 -28.79 -26.79
N THR A 272 36.57 -27.82 -25.91
CA THR A 272 37.95 -27.35 -25.72
C THR A 272 38.87 -28.45 -25.20
N LEU A 273 38.39 -29.29 -24.26
CA LEU A 273 39.14 -30.43 -23.74
C LEU A 273 39.39 -31.53 -24.80
N HIS A 274 38.41 -31.78 -25.68
CA HIS A 274 38.56 -32.74 -26.78
C HIS A 274 39.38 -32.19 -27.97
N GLY A 275 40.02 -31.03 -27.84
CA GLY A 275 40.87 -30.46 -28.88
C GLY A 275 40.09 -29.81 -30.04
N THR A 276 38.83 -29.45 -29.82
CA THR A 276 37.96 -28.83 -30.83
C THR A 276 37.53 -27.41 -30.43
N GLY A 277 37.22 -26.60 -31.43
CA GLY A 277 36.74 -25.23 -31.25
C GLY A 277 37.84 -24.17 -31.10
N PRO A 278 37.45 -22.90 -30.95
CA PRO A 278 38.36 -21.77 -31.06
C PRO A 278 39.42 -21.72 -29.97
N PHE A 279 39.09 -22.20 -28.77
CA PHE A 279 40.02 -22.16 -27.63
C PHE A 279 41.02 -23.32 -27.66
N ALA A 280 40.68 -24.45 -28.28
CA ALA A 280 41.60 -25.59 -28.39
C ALA A 280 42.85 -25.27 -29.22
N ALA A 281 42.75 -24.29 -30.14
CA ALA A 281 43.87 -23.81 -30.94
C ALA A 281 44.93 -23.03 -30.16
N ILE A 282 44.72 -22.77 -28.86
CA ILE A 282 45.63 -21.99 -28.02
C ILE A 282 46.66 -22.93 -27.40
N ASP A 283 47.92 -22.84 -27.83
CA ASP A 283 48.99 -23.76 -27.41
C ASP A 283 49.23 -23.77 -25.89
N SER A 284 49.19 -22.61 -25.25
CA SER A 284 49.43 -22.47 -23.81
C SER A 284 48.23 -22.98 -22.98
N HIS A 285 48.41 -24.09 -22.25
CA HIS A 285 47.38 -24.68 -21.38
C HIS A 285 46.78 -23.69 -20.36
N PRO A 286 47.58 -22.87 -19.62
CA PRO A 286 47.00 -21.88 -18.71
C PRO A 286 46.17 -20.81 -19.44
N ILE A 287 46.64 -20.30 -20.58
CA ILE A 287 45.91 -19.26 -21.34
C ILE A 287 44.63 -19.84 -21.93
N ARG A 288 44.65 -21.09 -22.38
CA ARG A 288 43.48 -21.83 -22.87
C ARG A 288 42.40 -21.93 -21.81
N ALA A 289 42.74 -22.37 -20.60
CA ALA A 289 41.79 -22.39 -19.48
C ALA A 289 41.28 -21.00 -19.13
N LEU A 290 42.17 -20.01 -19.06
CA LEU A 290 41.79 -18.64 -18.71
C LEU A 290 40.75 -18.07 -19.69
N ILE A 291 40.97 -18.23 -21.00
CA ILE A 291 40.05 -17.73 -22.03
C ILE A 291 38.74 -18.51 -22.02
N ALA A 292 38.78 -19.84 -21.87
CA ALA A 292 37.56 -20.64 -21.76
C ALA A 292 36.71 -20.23 -20.55
N GLN A 293 37.33 -19.99 -19.38
CA GLN A 293 36.61 -19.56 -18.19
C GLN A 293 36.11 -18.11 -18.29
N LEU A 294 36.88 -17.21 -18.91
CA LEU A 294 36.42 -15.85 -19.18
C LEU A 294 35.20 -15.85 -20.11
N PHE A 295 35.22 -16.67 -21.17
CA PHE A 295 34.07 -16.85 -22.06
C PHE A 295 32.84 -17.33 -21.29
N VAL A 296 32.99 -18.38 -20.48
CA VAL A 296 31.90 -18.92 -19.65
C VAL A 296 31.36 -17.88 -18.67
N ALA A 297 32.23 -17.09 -18.03
CA ALA A 297 31.83 -16.02 -17.14
C ALA A 297 31.09 -14.89 -17.89
N VAL A 298 31.57 -14.49 -19.06
CA VAL A 298 30.91 -13.45 -19.89
C VAL A 298 29.53 -13.91 -20.34
N VAL A 299 29.40 -15.15 -20.84
CA VAL A 299 28.11 -15.75 -21.21
C VAL A 299 27.14 -15.70 -20.02
N ALA A 300 27.58 -16.15 -18.85
CA ALA A 300 26.76 -16.14 -17.64
C ALA A 300 26.37 -14.71 -17.20
N VAL A 301 27.31 -13.75 -17.20
CA VAL A 301 26.99 -12.36 -16.82
C VAL A 301 26.00 -11.74 -17.81
N VAL A 302 26.20 -11.91 -19.11
CA VAL A 302 25.31 -11.34 -20.14
C VAL A 302 23.92 -11.97 -20.06
N GLY A 303 23.84 -13.30 -20.00
CA GLY A 303 22.58 -14.04 -19.88
C GLY A 303 21.81 -13.64 -18.64
N LEU A 304 22.47 -13.68 -17.47
CA LEU A 304 21.85 -13.32 -16.20
C LEU A 304 21.48 -11.84 -16.10
N ALA A 305 22.31 -10.93 -16.59
CA ALA A 305 22.02 -9.49 -16.55
C ALA A 305 20.78 -9.16 -17.39
N LEU A 306 20.66 -9.75 -18.59
CA LEU A 306 19.50 -9.56 -19.44
C LEU A 306 18.25 -10.22 -18.85
N ALA A 307 18.36 -11.43 -18.30
CA ALA A 307 17.24 -12.15 -17.71
C ALA A 307 16.70 -11.45 -16.45
N LEU A 308 17.59 -11.02 -15.54
CA LEU A 308 17.22 -10.30 -14.33
C LEU A 308 16.74 -8.88 -14.64
N GLY A 309 17.36 -8.18 -15.59
CA GLY A 309 16.88 -6.86 -16.03
C GLY A 309 15.49 -6.93 -16.67
N ARG A 310 15.20 -8.01 -17.41
CA ARG A 310 13.85 -8.28 -17.94
C ARG A 310 12.85 -8.54 -16.83
N ASP A 311 13.20 -9.37 -15.85
CA ASP A 311 12.32 -9.69 -14.72
C ASP A 311 12.03 -8.44 -13.88
N GLU A 312 13.05 -7.65 -13.55
CA GLU A 312 12.93 -6.38 -12.81
C GLU A 312 12.08 -5.36 -13.59
N ARG A 313 12.30 -5.21 -14.89
CA ARG A 313 11.47 -4.34 -15.73
C ARG A 313 10.02 -4.80 -15.80
N ALA A 314 9.77 -6.10 -15.89
CA ALA A 314 8.42 -6.64 -15.95
C ALA A 314 7.67 -6.42 -14.62
N GLU A 315 8.35 -6.56 -13.49
CA GLU A 315 7.81 -6.28 -12.15
C GLU A 315 7.44 -4.79 -12.02
N LEU A 316 8.36 -3.89 -12.37
CA LEU A 316 8.13 -2.44 -12.29
C LEU A 316 6.98 -1.96 -13.19
N ILE A 317 6.87 -2.51 -14.41
CA ILE A 317 5.76 -2.18 -15.31
C ILE A 317 4.43 -2.66 -14.73
N ALA A 318 4.39 -3.84 -14.11
CA ALA A 318 3.18 -4.37 -13.49
C ALA A 318 2.76 -3.53 -12.27
N GLU A 319 3.72 -3.11 -11.43
CA GLU A 319 3.46 -2.24 -10.28
C GLU A 319 2.92 -0.87 -10.73
N LEU A 320 3.54 -0.26 -11.75
CA LEU A 320 3.07 1.00 -12.31
C LEU A 320 1.66 0.90 -12.89
N ALA A 321 1.36 -0.18 -13.62
CA ALA A 321 0.04 -0.42 -14.18
C ALA A 321 -1.02 -0.58 -13.08
N ALA A 322 -0.72 -1.36 -12.04
CA ALA A 322 -1.60 -1.55 -10.89
C ALA A 322 -1.85 -0.24 -10.13
N GLY A 323 -0.81 0.58 -9.94
CA GLY A 323 -0.93 1.91 -9.33
C GLY A 323 -1.82 2.85 -10.14
N LYS A 324 -1.62 2.90 -11.47
CA LYS A 324 -2.44 3.70 -12.38
C LYS A 324 -3.91 3.26 -12.35
N GLU A 325 -4.17 1.96 -12.37
CA GLU A 325 -5.54 1.41 -12.30
C GLU A 325 -6.20 1.71 -10.95
N ALA A 326 -5.46 1.61 -9.84
CA ALA A 326 -5.98 1.99 -8.52
C ALA A 326 -6.33 3.47 -8.45
N ALA A 327 -5.45 4.36 -8.94
CA ALA A 327 -5.70 5.80 -8.99
C ALA A 327 -6.92 6.15 -9.86
N SER A 328 -7.03 5.54 -11.05
CA SER A 328 -8.17 5.74 -11.95
C SER A 328 -9.48 5.27 -11.32
N ARG A 329 -9.49 4.14 -10.61
CA ARG A 329 -10.67 3.67 -9.87
C ARG A 329 -11.05 4.60 -8.73
N HIS A 330 -10.08 5.14 -8.01
CA HIS A 330 -10.34 6.09 -6.93
C HIS A 330 -10.94 7.40 -7.47
N ALA A 331 -10.39 7.94 -8.57
CA ALA A 331 -10.93 9.12 -9.23
C ALA A 331 -12.37 8.89 -9.72
N ALA A 332 -12.63 7.75 -10.38
CA ALA A 332 -13.98 7.40 -10.84
C ALA A 332 -14.97 7.25 -9.68
N LEU A 333 -14.54 6.67 -8.55
CA LEU A 333 -15.38 6.56 -7.35
C LEU A 333 -15.69 7.94 -6.76
N MET A 334 -14.71 8.86 -6.69
CA MET A 334 -14.94 10.23 -6.21
C MET A 334 -15.94 10.98 -7.09
N THR A 335 -15.78 10.91 -8.42
CA THR A 335 -16.76 11.48 -9.36
C THR A 335 -18.15 10.87 -9.16
N THR A 336 -18.23 9.54 -9.04
CA THR A 336 -19.52 8.85 -8.83
C THR A 336 -20.19 9.27 -7.52
N VAL A 337 -19.42 9.41 -6.44
CA VAL A 337 -19.95 9.86 -5.14
C VAL A 337 -20.46 11.30 -5.24
N ILE A 338 -19.67 12.20 -5.81
CA ILE A 338 -20.03 13.62 -6.00
C ILE A 338 -21.30 13.75 -6.86
N ASP A 339 -21.39 12.98 -7.94
CA ASP A 339 -22.53 13.00 -8.86
C ASP A 339 -23.81 12.41 -8.25
N ALA A 340 -23.67 11.46 -7.32
CA ALA A 340 -24.79 10.83 -6.62
C ALA A 340 -25.29 11.61 -5.39
N MET A 341 -24.58 12.66 -4.96
CA MET A 341 -25.02 13.49 -3.83
C MET A 341 -26.32 14.22 -4.17
N ALA A 342 -27.28 14.19 -3.24
CA ALA A 342 -28.53 14.95 -3.37
C ALA A 342 -28.34 16.45 -3.09
N ASP A 343 -27.32 16.79 -2.29
CA ASP A 343 -26.95 18.18 -2.00
C ASP A 343 -26.16 18.78 -3.16
N GLY A 344 -26.39 20.07 -3.39
CA GLY A 344 -25.62 20.82 -4.37
C GLY A 344 -24.21 21.08 -3.86
N LEU A 345 -23.22 20.63 -4.63
CA LEU A 345 -21.80 20.89 -4.39
C LEU A 345 -21.22 21.72 -5.54
N ALA A 346 -20.60 22.85 -5.20
CA ALA A 346 -19.81 23.64 -6.12
C ALA A 346 -18.47 24.01 -5.50
N VAL A 347 -17.40 23.98 -6.29
CA VAL A 347 -16.07 24.49 -5.91
C VAL A 347 -15.78 25.72 -6.76
N VAL A 348 -15.48 26.84 -6.10
CA VAL A 348 -15.24 28.14 -6.74
C VAL A 348 -13.83 28.61 -6.39
N ASP A 349 -13.05 29.00 -7.38
CA ASP A 349 -11.72 29.55 -7.15
C ASP A 349 -11.75 31.03 -6.69
N LYS A 350 -10.58 31.58 -6.36
CA LYS A 350 -10.42 32.99 -5.94
C LYS A 350 -10.90 34.03 -6.98
N SER A 351 -11.02 33.64 -8.25
CA SER A 351 -11.46 34.53 -9.34
C SER A 351 -12.97 34.46 -9.58
N GLY A 352 -13.68 33.60 -8.83
CA GLY A 352 -15.10 33.34 -9.01
C GLY A 352 -15.38 32.30 -10.10
N HIS A 353 -14.39 31.54 -10.56
CA HIS A 353 -14.58 30.47 -11.54
C HIS A 353 -14.98 29.17 -10.84
N VAL A 354 -16.00 28.50 -11.36
CA VAL A 354 -16.56 27.26 -10.86
C VAL A 354 -15.73 26.10 -11.41
N VAL A 355 -14.85 25.57 -10.57
CA VAL A 355 -13.93 24.46 -10.89
C VAL A 355 -14.67 23.12 -10.93
N LEU A 356 -15.69 22.96 -10.07
CA LEU A 356 -16.50 21.75 -9.99
C LEU A 356 -17.93 22.13 -9.64
N ARG A 357 -18.90 21.45 -10.27
CA ARG A 357 -20.32 21.53 -9.94
C ARG A 357 -20.94 20.15 -10.15
N ASN A 358 -21.57 19.59 -9.13
CA ASN A 358 -22.28 18.31 -9.29
C ASN A 358 -23.67 18.50 -9.93
N PRO A 359 -24.34 17.44 -10.41
CA PRO A 359 -25.66 17.54 -11.03
C PRO A 359 -26.74 18.12 -10.11
N ALA A 360 -26.71 17.79 -8.82
CA ALA A 360 -27.64 18.32 -7.84
C ALA A 360 -27.53 19.84 -7.71
N ALA A 361 -26.31 20.41 -7.77
CA ALA A 361 -26.11 21.84 -7.70
C ALA A 361 -26.83 22.58 -8.83
N SER A 362 -26.75 22.06 -10.06
CA SER A 362 -27.50 22.61 -11.20
C SER A 362 -29.01 22.43 -11.02
N ALA A 363 -29.48 21.26 -10.58
CA ALA A 363 -30.90 20.98 -10.42
C ALA A 363 -31.57 21.84 -9.34
N LEU A 364 -30.94 21.98 -8.16
CA LEU A 364 -31.44 22.76 -7.04
C LEU A 364 -31.53 24.27 -7.37
N LEU A 365 -30.67 24.78 -8.25
CA LEU A 365 -30.70 26.17 -8.74
C LEU A 365 -31.63 26.38 -9.94
N GLY A 366 -32.46 25.39 -10.30
CA GLY A 366 -33.42 25.51 -11.41
C GLY A 366 -32.86 25.23 -12.80
N GLY A 367 -31.74 24.50 -12.89
CA GLY A 367 -31.06 24.23 -14.14
C GLY A 367 -30.27 25.42 -14.69
N ILE A 368 -30.21 26.54 -13.95
CA ILE A 368 -29.43 27.71 -14.31
C ILE A 368 -27.96 27.47 -13.96
N THR A 369 -27.09 27.58 -14.95
CA THR A 369 -25.64 27.50 -14.78
C THR A 369 -24.99 28.85 -15.00
N SER A 370 -23.83 29.03 -14.36
CA SER A 370 -22.90 30.12 -14.62
C SER A 370 -22.53 30.20 -16.12
N PRO A 371 -22.65 31.35 -16.79
CA PRO A 371 -22.02 31.56 -18.10
C PRO A 371 -20.50 31.45 -17.96
N GLU A 372 -19.85 30.74 -18.88
CA GLU A 372 -18.38 30.52 -18.88
C GLU A 372 -17.85 29.94 -17.55
N ASP A 373 -18.71 29.22 -16.82
CA ASP A 373 -18.44 28.71 -15.47
C ASP A 373 -17.92 29.79 -14.51
N ARG A 374 -18.34 31.05 -14.65
CA ARG A 374 -18.02 32.12 -13.72
C ARG A 374 -19.25 32.51 -12.90
N VAL A 375 -19.11 32.54 -11.58
CA VAL A 375 -20.19 32.96 -10.69
C VAL A 375 -20.65 34.36 -11.07
N THR A 376 -21.93 34.47 -11.39
CA THR A 376 -22.64 35.70 -11.71
C THR A 376 -23.41 36.21 -10.51
N GLY A 377 -23.78 37.49 -10.52
CA GLY A 377 -24.51 38.11 -9.41
C GLY A 377 -25.85 37.43 -9.09
N SER A 378 -26.40 37.78 -7.93
CA SER A 378 -27.62 37.19 -7.37
C SER A 378 -28.82 37.16 -8.32
N ASP A 379 -28.95 38.16 -9.19
CA ASP A 379 -30.01 38.27 -10.20
C ASP A 379 -30.02 37.10 -11.20
N HIS A 380 -28.86 36.55 -11.56
CA HIS A 380 -28.76 35.46 -12.54
C HIS A 380 -29.37 34.16 -12.02
N TYR A 381 -29.15 33.86 -10.74
CA TYR A 381 -29.67 32.66 -10.09
C TYR A 381 -31.02 32.90 -9.39
N GLY A 382 -31.44 34.16 -9.24
CA GLY A 382 -32.61 34.55 -8.47
C GLY A 382 -32.44 34.27 -6.97
N LEU A 383 -31.32 34.73 -6.39
CA LEU A 383 -31.01 34.54 -4.96
C LEU A 383 -31.53 35.73 -4.14
N PHE A 384 -32.42 35.43 -3.20
CA PHE A 384 -33.06 36.41 -2.33
C PHE A 384 -32.89 36.02 -0.86
N HIS A 385 -32.85 37.02 0.01
CA HIS A 385 -33.13 36.84 1.43
C HIS A 385 -34.58 36.32 1.61
N LEU A 386 -34.87 35.76 2.79
CA LEU A 386 -36.20 35.21 3.09
C LEU A 386 -37.31 36.28 3.11
N ASP A 387 -36.95 37.56 3.28
CA ASP A 387 -37.86 38.70 3.19
C ASP A 387 -38.14 39.14 1.75
N GLY A 388 -37.49 38.51 0.76
CA GLY A 388 -37.65 38.78 -0.67
C GLY A 388 -36.69 39.84 -1.23
N THR A 389 -35.79 40.40 -0.43
CA THR A 389 -34.76 41.33 -0.92
C THR A 389 -33.62 40.59 -1.64
N PRO A 390 -33.05 41.12 -2.75
CA PRO A 390 -31.98 40.45 -3.46
C PRO A 390 -30.68 40.44 -2.64
N ILE A 391 -29.92 39.35 -2.72
CA ILE A 391 -28.63 39.22 -2.02
C ILE A 391 -27.56 40.05 -2.74
N ALA A 392 -26.75 40.83 -2.02
CA ALA A 392 -25.62 41.53 -2.63
C ALA A 392 -24.47 40.57 -2.99
N ASP A 393 -23.70 40.88 -4.05
CA ASP A 393 -22.60 40.02 -4.51
C ASP A 393 -21.54 39.75 -3.41
N ALA A 394 -21.27 40.75 -2.56
CA ALA A 394 -20.35 40.62 -1.43
C ALA A 394 -20.87 39.72 -0.29
N ASP A 395 -22.17 39.41 -0.31
CA ASP A 395 -22.86 38.55 0.65
C ASP A 395 -23.20 37.17 0.09
N LEU A 396 -22.78 36.88 -1.15
CA LEU A 396 -22.85 35.53 -1.68
C LEU A 396 -21.98 34.59 -0.82
N PRO A 397 -22.44 33.35 -0.55
CA PRO A 397 -21.75 32.45 0.37
C PRO A 397 -20.26 32.21 0.04
N TYR A 398 -19.91 32.09 -1.25
CA TYR A 398 -18.52 31.89 -1.65
C TYR A 398 -17.64 33.12 -1.38
N ALA A 399 -18.16 34.33 -1.58
CA ALA A 399 -17.44 35.59 -1.34
C ALA A 399 -17.19 35.78 0.16
N GLN A 400 -18.19 35.48 0.98
CA GLN A 400 -18.04 35.51 2.45
C GLN A 400 -16.97 34.52 2.93
N ALA A 401 -16.96 33.28 2.42
CA ALA A 401 -15.95 32.29 2.76
C ALA A 401 -14.53 32.71 2.34
N MET A 402 -14.38 33.36 1.18
CA MET A 402 -13.10 33.90 0.70
C MET A 402 -12.55 35.00 1.62
N ASP A 403 -13.43 35.86 2.12
CA ASP A 403 -13.11 36.92 3.09
C ASP A 403 -12.84 36.38 4.51
N GLY A 404 -12.94 35.07 4.73
CA GLY A 404 -12.76 34.44 6.05
C GLY A 404 -13.93 34.68 7.01
N ARG A 405 -15.07 35.17 6.51
CA ARG A 405 -16.32 35.25 7.26
C ARG A 405 -16.92 33.84 7.33
N GLN A 406 -17.22 33.35 8.54
CA GLN A 406 -17.93 32.08 8.68
C GLN A 406 -19.38 32.28 8.22
N THR A 407 -19.76 31.60 7.13
CA THR A 407 -21.17 31.50 6.73
C THR A 407 -21.86 30.49 7.65
N HIS A 408 -22.54 30.94 8.70
CA HIS A 408 -23.42 30.06 9.46
C HIS A 408 -24.70 29.80 8.64
N GLY A 409 -24.65 28.83 7.72
CA GLY A 409 -25.82 28.14 7.16
C GLY A 409 -27.01 29.03 6.80
N GLY A 410 -26.80 30.07 6.00
CA GLY A 410 -27.86 31.01 5.65
C GLY A 410 -28.92 30.36 4.76
N ASP A 411 -30.18 30.41 5.18
CA ASP A 411 -31.32 30.03 4.36
C ASP A 411 -31.56 31.13 3.31
N ILE A 412 -31.46 30.76 2.03
CA ILE A 412 -31.61 31.65 0.88
C ILE A 412 -32.80 31.17 0.07
N LEU A 413 -33.65 32.10 -0.35
CA LEU A 413 -34.74 31.83 -1.27
C LEU A 413 -34.20 31.88 -2.70
N VAL A 414 -34.32 30.76 -3.42
CA VAL A 414 -34.05 30.67 -4.86
C VAL A 414 -35.36 30.72 -5.61
N ARG A 415 -35.56 31.75 -6.43
CA ARG A 415 -36.75 31.89 -7.28
C ARG A 415 -36.35 32.44 -8.64
N ASN A 416 -36.50 31.60 -9.67
CA ASN A 416 -36.13 31.92 -11.05
C ASN A 416 -37.02 31.15 -12.03
N VAL A 417 -36.76 31.25 -13.33
CA VAL A 417 -37.57 30.60 -14.38
C VAL A 417 -37.64 29.08 -14.26
N GLY A 418 -36.61 28.43 -13.71
CA GLY A 418 -36.59 26.98 -13.48
C GLY A 418 -37.18 26.56 -12.14
N VAL A 419 -37.33 27.48 -11.19
CA VAL A 419 -37.97 27.26 -9.89
C VAL A 419 -38.97 28.39 -9.59
N PRO A 420 -40.08 28.48 -10.35
CA PRO A 420 -41.00 29.62 -10.26
C PRO A 420 -41.71 29.70 -8.89
N ASP A 421 -42.02 28.55 -8.28
CA ASP A 421 -42.67 28.47 -6.96
C ASP A 421 -41.73 28.88 -5.80
N GLY A 422 -40.44 29.04 -6.09
CA GLY A 422 -39.41 29.29 -5.10
C GLY A 422 -39.02 28.06 -4.28
N ARG A 423 -37.75 28.02 -3.87
CA ARG A 423 -37.16 26.96 -3.04
C ARG A 423 -36.26 27.59 -2.00
N VAL A 424 -36.26 27.06 -0.78
CA VAL A 424 -35.38 27.54 0.29
C VAL A 424 -34.20 26.59 0.38
N LEU A 425 -33.01 27.11 0.11
CA LEU A 425 -31.76 26.37 0.17
C LEU A 425 -30.91 26.91 1.31
N ARG A 426 -30.35 26.00 2.11
CA ARG A 426 -29.36 26.35 3.13
C ARG A 426 -27.97 26.29 2.54
N PHE A 427 -27.29 27.42 2.47
CA PHE A 427 -25.93 27.51 1.93
C PHE A 427 -24.87 27.45 3.04
N THR A 428 -23.86 26.62 2.84
CA THR A 428 -22.65 26.57 3.65
C THR A 428 -21.44 26.71 2.73
N ALA A 429 -20.56 27.66 3.01
CA ALA A 429 -19.33 27.86 2.25
C ALA A 429 -18.11 27.76 3.15
N THR A 430 -17.07 27.07 2.69
CA THR A 430 -15.81 26.91 3.42
C THR A 430 -14.64 27.11 2.48
N ALA A 431 -13.72 27.99 2.86
CA ALA A 431 -12.47 28.19 2.13
C ALA A 431 -11.46 27.08 2.48
N LEU A 432 -10.94 26.41 1.47
CA LEU A 432 -9.90 25.40 1.55
C LEU A 432 -8.64 25.84 0.77
N PRO A 433 -7.45 25.46 1.22
CA PRO A 433 -6.23 25.64 0.44
C PRO A 433 -6.18 24.69 -0.76
N ASP A 434 -5.74 25.21 -1.90
CA ASP A 434 -5.48 24.49 -3.15
C ASP A 434 -4.03 23.98 -3.21
N GLU A 435 -3.71 23.08 -4.15
CA GLU A 435 -2.38 22.49 -4.35
C GLU A 435 -1.27 23.55 -4.56
N GLY A 436 -1.64 24.76 -5.03
CA GLY A 436 -0.75 25.92 -5.20
C GLY A 436 -0.73 26.92 -4.03
N GLY A 437 -1.41 26.66 -2.92
CA GLY A 437 -1.52 27.59 -1.79
C GLY A 437 -2.54 28.73 -1.97
N THR A 438 -3.28 28.74 -3.09
CA THR A 438 -4.44 29.61 -3.34
C THR A 438 -5.66 29.13 -2.55
N ARG A 439 -6.59 30.03 -2.21
CA ARG A 439 -7.87 29.64 -1.57
C ARG A 439 -8.91 29.29 -2.63
N GLN A 440 -9.60 28.17 -2.45
CA GLN A 440 -10.83 27.77 -3.16
C GLN A 440 -11.98 27.70 -2.15
N ALA A 441 -13.21 28.01 -2.56
CA ALA A 441 -14.40 27.95 -1.72
C ALA A 441 -15.21 26.73 -2.14
N VAL A 442 -15.44 25.82 -1.19
CA VAL A 442 -16.41 24.75 -1.33
C VAL A 442 -17.74 25.25 -0.83
N VAL A 443 -18.73 25.28 -1.72
CA VAL A 443 -20.10 25.71 -1.43
C VAL A 443 -21.00 24.49 -1.50
N LEU A 444 -21.64 24.19 -0.37
CA LEU A 444 -22.66 23.16 -0.25
C LEU A 444 -24.02 23.84 -0.07
N PHE A 445 -25.05 23.33 -0.73
CA PHE A 445 -26.41 23.79 -0.50
C PHE A 445 -27.41 22.64 -0.44
N HIS A 446 -28.23 22.67 0.61
CA HIS A 446 -29.21 21.65 0.93
C HIS A 446 -30.62 22.23 0.80
N ASP A 447 -31.54 21.48 0.20
CA ASP A 447 -32.95 21.88 0.08
C ASP A 447 -33.65 21.66 1.42
N VAL A 448 -34.08 22.75 2.06
CA VAL A 448 -34.80 22.74 3.35
C VAL A 448 -36.26 23.15 3.18
N THR A 449 -36.76 23.15 1.94
CA THR A 449 -38.09 23.68 1.62
C THR A 449 -39.19 22.88 2.30
N ALA A 450 -39.10 21.55 2.28
CA ALA A 450 -40.13 20.68 2.84
C ALA A 450 -40.15 20.73 4.36
N GLU A 451 -38.96 20.65 4.98
CA GLU A 451 -38.75 20.76 6.42
C GLU A 451 -39.31 22.09 6.95
N ARG A 452 -39.04 23.18 6.21
CA ARG A 452 -39.51 24.50 6.57
C ARG A 452 -41.03 24.62 6.40
N ARG A 453 -41.60 24.18 5.27
CA ARG A 453 -43.06 24.18 5.07
C ARG A 453 -43.77 23.40 6.17
N HIS A 454 -43.29 22.21 6.51
CA HIS A 454 -43.89 21.39 7.57
C HIS A 454 -43.82 22.08 8.94
N ARG A 455 -42.70 22.77 9.23
CA ARG A 455 -42.55 23.55 10.45
C ARG A 455 -43.49 24.74 10.49
N ASP A 456 -43.60 25.48 9.40
CA ASP A 456 -44.46 26.66 9.29
C ASP A 456 -45.95 26.25 9.37
N GLU A 457 -46.33 25.12 8.78
CA GLU A 457 -47.66 24.49 8.92
C GLU A 457 -47.97 24.12 10.37
N LEU A 458 -47.01 23.50 11.07
CA LEU A 458 -47.18 23.14 12.49
C LEU A 458 -47.35 24.38 13.37
N ALA A 459 -46.58 25.44 13.14
CA ALA A 459 -46.69 26.70 13.87
C ALA A 459 -48.06 27.37 13.61
N SER A 460 -48.51 27.37 12.35
CA SER A 460 -49.83 27.90 11.98
C SER A 460 -50.96 27.10 12.64
N PHE A 461 -50.90 25.77 12.57
CA PHE A 461 -51.88 24.88 13.21
C PHE A 461 -51.95 25.09 14.72
N ALA A 462 -50.79 25.16 15.40
CA ALA A 462 -50.74 25.43 16.84
C ALA A 462 -51.38 26.79 17.19
N GLY A 463 -51.14 27.82 16.38
CA GLY A 463 -51.78 29.13 16.52
C GLY A 463 -53.30 29.09 16.41
N VAL A 464 -53.83 28.39 15.39
CA VAL A 464 -55.29 28.27 15.17
C VAL A 464 -55.96 27.48 16.30
N VAL A 465 -55.40 26.32 16.68
CA VAL A 465 -55.95 25.50 17.77
C VAL A 465 -55.91 26.24 19.11
N ALA A 466 -54.84 26.99 19.39
CA ALA A 466 -54.75 27.80 20.59
C ALA A 466 -55.88 28.83 20.67
N HIS A 467 -56.13 29.56 19.57
CA HIS A 467 -57.24 30.51 19.49
C HIS A 467 -58.60 29.84 19.73
N ASP A 468 -58.86 28.71 19.07
CA ASP A 468 -60.15 28.01 19.15
C ASP A 468 -60.42 27.37 20.51
N LEU A 469 -59.37 27.00 21.26
CA LEU A 469 -59.50 26.51 22.64
C LEU A 469 -59.60 27.65 23.66
N LEU A 470 -58.95 28.79 23.42
CA LEU A 470 -59.00 29.96 24.30
C LEU A 470 -60.40 30.58 24.35
N ASN A 471 -61.13 30.58 23.23
CA ASN A 471 -62.49 31.12 23.16
C ASN A 471 -63.48 30.44 24.14
N PRO A 472 -63.73 29.12 24.08
CA PRO A 472 -64.63 28.45 25.02
C PRO A 472 -64.10 28.49 26.46
N LEU A 473 -62.78 28.48 26.69
CA LEU A 473 -62.21 28.68 28.02
C LEU A 473 -62.51 30.06 28.60
N THR A 474 -62.50 31.10 27.75
CA THR A 474 -62.88 32.46 28.15
C THR A 474 -64.36 32.52 28.51
N THR A 475 -65.22 31.80 27.78
CA THR A 475 -66.64 31.67 28.13
C THR A 475 -66.85 30.93 29.45
N VAL A 476 -66.17 29.79 29.66
CA VAL A 476 -66.25 29.02 30.92
C VAL A 476 -65.80 29.86 32.11
N ASP A 477 -64.70 30.59 31.96
CA ASP A 477 -64.18 31.46 33.02
C ASP A 477 -65.16 32.59 33.34
N GLY A 478 -65.70 33.27 32.31
CA GLY A 478 -66.69 34.34 32.49
C GLY A 478 -67.99 33.89 33.15
N TRP A 479 -68.56 32.74 32.76
CA TRP A 479 -69.75 32.21 33.44
C TRP A 479 -69.46 31.71 34.85
N SER A 480 -68.28 31.11 35.07
CA SER A 480 -67.87 30.65 36.40
C SER A 480 -67.64 31.83 37.35
N GLU A 481 -67.15 32.95 36.84
CA GLU A 481 -67.00 34.21 37.57
C GLU A 481 -68.36 34.81 37.93
N ALA A 482 -69.26 34.97 36.95
CA ALA A 482 -70.61 35.46 37.20
C ALA A 482 -71.39 34.59 38.21
N ALA A 483 -71.23 33.27 38.15
CA ALA A 483 -71.84 32.33 39.10
C ALA A 483 -71.22 32.44 40.50
N ALA A 484 -69.90 32.67 40.60
CA ALA A 484 -69.22 32.88 41.87
C ALA A 484 -69.69 34.19 42.53
N ASP A 485 -69.82 35.28 41.77
CA ASP A 485 -70.30 36.58 42.25
C ASP A 485 -71.74 36.48 42.78
N ALA A 486 -72.61 35.75 42.06
CA ALA A 486 -74.00 35.52 42.49
C ALA A 486 -74.10 34.71 43.80
N LEU A 487 -73.24 33.70 43.97
CA LEU A 487 -73.18 32.92 45.23
C LEU A 487 -72.61 33.74 46.37
N GLN A 488 -71.67 34.65 46.11
CA GLN A 488 -71.11 35.55 47.12
C GLN A 488 -72.15 36.54 47.67
N ALA A 489 -73.14 36.92 46.86
CA ALA A 489 -74.28 37.74 47.27
C ALA A 489 -75.38 36.97 48.02
N SER A 490 -75.28 35.64 48.11
CA SER A 490 -76.28 34.78 48.76
C SER A 490 -76.02 34.59 50.26
N PRO A 491 -77.05 34.35 51.10
CA PRO A 491 -76.86 34.12 52.53
C PRO A 491 -75.99 32.87 52.80
N PRO A 492 -75.22 32.83 53.91
CA PRO A 492 -74.38 31.68 54.23
C PRO A 492 -75.25 30.42 54.42
N HIS A 493 -75.03 29.42 53.56
CA HIS A 493 -75.65 28.11 53.63
C HIS A 493 -74.64 27.05 53.18
N GLU A 494 -74.66 25.87 53.79
CA GLU A 494 -73.68 24.80 53.56
C GLU A 494 -73.55 24.44 52.05
N THR A 495 -74.69 24.36 51.36
CA THR A 495 -74.73 24.11 49.90
C THR A 495 -74.15 25.25 49.05
N VAL A 496 -74.21 26.49 49.51
CA VAL A 496 -73.59 27.67 48.84
C VAL A 496 -72.07 27.59 48.99
N THR A 497 -71.59 27.17 50.17
CA THR A 497 -70.16 26.94 50.40
C THR A 497 -69.62 25.81 49.51
N GLU A 498 -70.31 24.67 49.42
CA GLU A 498 -69.93 23.56 48.53
C GLU A 498 -69.92 23.96 47.04
N ALA A 499 -70.94 24.72 46.59
CA ALA A 499 -71.01 25.22 45.21
C ALA A 499 -69.87 26.22 44.90
N THR A 500 -69.52 27.08 45.86
CA THR A 500 -68.40 28.02 45.74
C THR A 500 -67.06 27.30 45.62
N GLU A 501 -66.84 26.24 46.40
CA GLU A 501 -65.65 25.40 46.28
C GLU A 501 -65.57 24.71 44.91
N CYS A 502 -66.70 24.20 44.39
CA CYS A 502 -66.76 23.58 43.08
C CYS A 502 -66.42 24.57 41.95
N LEU A 503 -67.00 25.77 41.95
CA LEU A 503 -66.68 26.83 40.98
C LEU A 503 -65.21 27.25 41.06
N THR A 504 -64.65 27.34 42.27
CA THR A 504 -63.24 27.64 42.46
C THR A 504 -62.34 26.57 41.81
N ARG A 505 -62.73 25.28 41.88
CA ARG A 505 -62.01 24.20 41.20
C ARG A 505 -62.10 24.32 39.67
N VAL A 506 -63.27 24.68 39.13
CA VAL A 506 -63.49 24.90 37.69
C VAL A 506 -62.63 26.06 37.17
N ARG A 507 -62.67 27.23 37.84
CA ARG A 507 -61.84 28.40 37.48
C ARG A 507 -60.34 28.07 37.51
N ARG A 508 -59.86 27.37 38.54
CA ARG A 508 -58.45 26.94 38.60
C ARG A 508 -58.09 25.97 37.47
N ALA A 509 -59.00 25.09 37.05
CA ALA A 509 -58.77 24.19 35.92
C ALA A 509 -58.71 24.96 34.58
N ALA A 510 -59.62 25.91 34.37
CA ALA A 510 -59.63 26.79 33.20
C ALA A 510 -58.35 27.65 33.10
N ALA A 511 -57.94 28.27 34.20
CA ALA A 511 -56.70 29.06 34.26
C ALA A 511 -55.45 28.22 33.97
N ARG A 512 -55.38 26.98 34.48
CA ARG A 512 -54.29 26.05 34.15
C ARG A 512 -54.26 25.67 32.67
N MET A 513 -55.42 25.37 32.07
CA MET A 513 -55.49 25.05 30.63
C MET A 513 -55.06 26.24 29.77
N ARG A 514 -55.47 27.47 30.13
CA ARG A 514 -55.03 28.70 29.46
C ARG A 514 -53.51 28.86 29.51
N GLY A 515 -52.89 28.62 30.66
CA GLY A 515 -51.43 28.64 30.81
C GLY A 515 -50.73 27.63 29.90
N LEU A 516 -51.18 26.37 29.90
CA LEU A 516 -50.61 25.32 29.07
C LEU A 516 -50.71 25.60 27.56
N ILE A 517 -51.84 26.15 27.11
CA ILE A 517 -52.03 26.52 25.69
C ILE A 517 -51.06 27.64 25.29
N ASN A 518 -50.91 28.66 26.14
CA ASN A 518 -49.97 29.76 25.88
C ASN A 518 -48.52 29.29 25.87
N ASP A 519 -48.14 28.41 26.81
CA ASP A 519 -46.78 27.86 26.88
C ASP A 519 -46.46 27.01 25.65
N LEU A 520 -47.42 26.20 25.18
CA LEU A 520 -47.26 25.41 23.96
C LEU A 520 -47.10 26.30 22.72
N LEU A 521 -47.90 27.35 22.61
CA LEU A 521 -47.80 28.31 21.51
C LEU A 521 -46.43 29.01 21.52
N ALA A 522 -46.03 29.52 22.68
CA ALA A 522 -44.73 30.15 22.87
C ALA A 522 -43.58 29.21 22.47
N TYR A 523 -43.66 27.93 22.85
CA TYR A 523 -42.66 26.93 22.45
C TYR A 523 -42.58 26.74 20.92
N THR A 524 -43.74 26.65 20.25
CA THR A 524 -43.77 26.48 18.78
C THR A 524 -43.28 27.70 18.01
N THR A 525 -43.43 28.91 18.55
CA THR A 525 -43.03 30.16 17.89
C THR A 525 -41.66 30.69 18.33
N ALA A 526 -41.10 30.20 19.45
CA ALA A 526 -39.86 30.74 20.03
C ALA A 526 -38.63 30.59 19.14
N ARG A 527 -38.57 29.59 18.26
CA ARG A 527 -37.37 29.29 17.46
C ARG A 527 -37.11 30.29 16.33
N ASP A 528 -38.16 30.95 15.83
CA ASP A 528 -38.07 31.98 14.78
C ASP A 528 -38.14 33.41 15.33
N ALA A 529 -38.33 33.55 16.65
CA ALA A 529 -38.32 34.86 17.30
C ALA A 529 -36.89 35.41 17.30
N THR A 530 -36.71 36.61 16.76
CA THR A 530 -35.45 37.35 16.90
C THR A 530 -35.23 37.69 18.37
N VAL A 531 -34.14 37.18 18.95
CA VAL A 531 -33.75 37.53 20.32
C VAL A 531 -33.32 38.99 20.34
N ALA A 532 -34.18 39.86 20.84
CA ALA A 532 -33.87 41.26 21.09
C ALA A 532 -33.06 41.36 22.39
N ALA A 533 -31.75 41.15 22.27
CA ALA A 533 -30.85 41.27 23.41
C ALA A 533 -30.84 42.73 23.92
N ALA A 534 -31.29 42.92 25.16
CA ALA A 534 -31.25 44.19 25.86
C ALA A 534 -30.62 44.00 27.24
N PRO A 535 -29.98 45.02 27.82
CA PRO A 535 -29.59 45.00 29.23
C PRO A 535 -30.84 44.82 30.10
N VAL A 536 -30.87 43.77 30.93
CA VAL A 536 -31.98 43.47 31.85
C VAL A 536 -31.45 43.51 33.28
N ASP A 537 -32.15 44.24 34.16
CA ASP A 537 -31.87 44.19 35.60
C ASP A 537 -32.42 42.90 36.21
N LEU A 538 -31.51 41.94 36.43
CA LEU A 538 -31.85 40.65 37.02
C LEU A 538 -32.41 40.78 38.45
N GLY A 539 -32.03 41.81 39.20
CA GLY A 539 -32.54 42.04 40.56
C GLY A 539 -34.04 42.34 40.56
N SER A 540 -34.47 43.23 39.66
CA SER A 540 -35.89 43.52 39.43
C SER A 540 -36.66 42.28 38.99
N VAL A 541 -36.17 41.53 38.00
CA VAL A 541 -36.86 40.33 37.48
C VAL A 541 -37.04 39.27 38.57
N VAL A 542 -35.99 39.03 39.37
CA VAL A 542 -36.05 38.06 40.48
C VAL A 542 -37.02 38.53 41.56
N ALA A 543 -37.03 39.82 41.91
CA ALA A 543 -37.97 40.38 42.87
C ALA A 543 -39.43 40.20 42.41
N ASP A 544 -39.72 40.51 41.14
CA ASP A 544 -41.06 40.36 40.56
C ASP A 544 -41.55 38.90 40.59
N ILE A 545 -40.67 37.95 40.24
CA ILE A 545 -40.98 36.51 40.31
C ILE A 545 -41.20 36.06 41.76
N ALA A 546 -40.36 36.53 42.70
CA ALA A 546 -40.47 36.19 44.10
C ALA A 546 -41.78 36.70 44.71
N ILE A 547 -42.20 37.93 44.36
CA ILE A 547 -43.49 38.51 44.74
C ILE A 547 -44.62 37.65 44.19
N ALA A 548 -44.65 37.38 42.88
CA ALA A 548 -45.70 36.59 42.25
C ALA A 548 -45.85 35.18 42.84
N ARG A 549 -44.73 34.52 43.16
CA ARG A 549 -44.73 33.18 43.79
C ARG A 549 -45.16 33.23 45.25
N THR A 550 -44.81 34.29 45.96
CA THR A 550 -45.23 34.52 47.35
C THR A 550 -46.74 34.73 47.39
N ASP A 551 -47.27 35.64 46.58
CA ASP A 551 -48.70 35.96 46.49
C ASP A 551 -49.55 34.73 46.14
N ALA A 552 -49.08 33.90 45.19
CA ALA A 552 -49.75 32.65 44.84
C ALA A 552 -49.77 31.64 46.01
N ALA A 553 -48.75 31.63 46.86
CA ALA A 553 -48.68 30.75 48.03
C ALA A 553 -49.64 31.23 49.14
N THR A 554 -49.65 32.53 49.43
CA THR A 554 -50.58 33.15 50.40
C THR A 554 -52.03 32.96 49.99
N ALA A 555 -52.36 33.21 48.72
CA ALA A 555 -53.72 33.01 48.19
C ALA A 555 -54.18 31.54 48.23
N ALA A 556 -53.24 30.58 48.25
CA ALA A 556 -53.52 29.16 48.36
C ALA A 556 -53.46 28.60 49.80
N GLY A 557 -53.31 29.47 50.82
CA GLY A 557 -53.18 29.06 52.22
C GLY A 557 -51.91 28.26 52.53
N ARG A 558 -50.90 28.33 51.66
CA ARG A 558 -49.61 27.65 51.81
C ARG A 558 -48.58 28.63 52.38
N ARG A 559 -47.54 28.09 53.04
CA ARG A 559 -46.43 28.93 53.52
C ARG A 559 -45.70 29.55 52.32
N PRO A 560 -45.35 30.85 52.39
CA PRO A 560 -44.51 31.49 51.38
C PRO A 560 -43.24 30.67 51.13
N PRO A 561 -42.89 30.38 49.87
CA PRO A 561 -41.64 29.73 49.56
C PRO A 561 -40.47 30.63 49.95
N LEU A 562 -39.54 30.08 50.73
CA LEU A 562 -38.32 30.78 51.16
C LEU A 562 -37.22 30.44 50.15
N PHE A 563 -36.82 31.42 49.35
CA PHE A 563 -35.73 31.29 48.40
C PHE A 563 -34.47 31.88 49.00
N SER A 564 -33.50 31.02 49.29
CA SER A 564 -32.13 31.43 49.61
C SER A 564 -31.35 31.43 48.31
N ILE A 565 -30.99 32.62 47.83
CA ILE A 565 -29.98 32.77 46.78
C ILE A 565 -28.65 32.77 47.54
N GLN A 566 -27.95 31.64 47.54
CA GLN A 566 -26.55 31.63 47.97
C GLN A 566 -25.71 32.23 46.83
N ASP A 567 -24.93 33.24 47.21
CA ASP A 567 -23.89 33.96 46.47
C ASP A 567 -23.77 33.63 44.97
N LEU A 568 -24.30 34.54 44.14
CA LEU A 568 -23.97 34.69 42.73
C LEU A 568 -22.71 35.53 42.54
#